data_AF-R6TIA8-F1
#
_entry.id   AF-R6TIA8-F1
#
_cell.length_a   1.000
_cell.length_b   1.000
_cell.length_c   1.000
_cell.angle_alpha   90.00
_cell.angle_beta   90.00
_cell.angle_gamma   90.00
#
_symmetry.space_group_name_H-M   'P 1'
#
loop_
_entity.id
_entity.type
_entity.pdbx_description
1 polymer ?
#
loop_
_entity_poly.entity_id
_entity_poly.type
_entity_poly.pdbx_seq_one_letter_code
_entity_poly.pdbx_strand_id
1 'polypeptide(L)' 'MLRITEGSLAPIPCLESDPPGCERSAHCETLPVWQGLYDVVNNYLDGITVQDIVDSARTNGADDYVI' A
#
# COMPACT_ATOMS: atom_id res chain seq x y z
N MET A 1 3.71 -8.41 0.33
CA MET A 1 3.57 -9.13 1.62
C MET A 1 2.46 -8.53 2.51
N LEU A 2 2.32 -7.21 2.60
CA LEU A 2 1.31 -6.52 3.43
C LEU A 2 -0.14 -6.94 3.14
N ARG A 3 -0.49 -7.23 1.89
CA ARG A 3 -1.83 -7.68 1.50
C ARG A 3 -2.32 -8.97 2.20
N ILE A 4 -1.39 -9.81 2.63
CA ILE A 4 -1.72 -11.06 3.34
C ILE A 4 -2.15 -10.76 4.78
N THR A 5 -1.59 -9.73 5.39
CA THR A 5 -1.82 -9.38 6.80
C THR A 5 -2.85 -8.26 6.98
N GLU A 6 -2.89 -7.30 6.05
CA GLU A 6 -3.73 -6.10 6.11
C GLU A 6 -4.96 -6.16 5.18
N GLY A 7 -4.98 -7.11 4.24
CA GLY A 7 -6.04 -7.24 3.25
C GLY A 7 -5.85 -6.30 2.05
N SER A 8 -6.94 -5.74 1.54
CA SER A 8 -6.91 -4.86 0.37
C SER A 8 -6.24 -3.53 0.72
N LEU A 9 -5.29 -3.10 -0.13
CA LEU A 9 -4.68 -1.77 -0.06
C LEU A 9 -5.44 -0.73 -0.90
N ALA A 10 -6.62 -1.08 -1.41
CA ALA A 10 -7.43 -0.20 -2.22
C ALA A 10 -7.86 1.02 -1.37
N PRO A 11 -7.60 2.26 -1.82
CA PRO A 11 -7.96 3.45 -1.05
C PRO A 11 -9.47 3.69 -1.02
N ILE A 12 -10.22 3.08 -1.95
CA ILE A 12 -11.68 3.14 -2.03
C ILE A 12 -12.25 1.77 -2.43
N PRO A 13 -13.51 1.47 -2.08
CA PRO A 13 -14.16 0.19 -2.42
C PRO A 13 -14.23 -0.10 -3.92
N CYS A 14 -14.32 0.93 -4.77
CA CYS A 14 -14.38 0.75 -6.22
C CYS A 14 -13.08 0.14 -6.82
N LEU A 15 -11.99 0.05 -6.04
CA LEU A 15 -10.71 -0.54 -6.47
C LEU A 15 -10.39 -1.86 -5.75
N GLU A 16 -11.29 -2.40 -4.93
CA GLU A 16 -11.06 -3.66 -4.21
C GLU A 16 -11.09 -4.91 -5.10
N SER A 17 -11.62 -4.79 -6.32
CA SER A 17 -11.77 -5.91 -7.26
C SER A 17 -11.44 -5.47 -8.67
N ASP A 18 -10.89 -6.38 -9.46
CA ASP A 18 -10.66 -6.19 -10.90
C ASP A 18 -11.39 -7.33 -11.67
N PRO A 19 -12.48 -7.01 -12.40
CA PRO A 19 -13.01 -5.68 -12.70
C PRO A 19 -13.70 -5.01 -11.49
N PRO A 20 -13.79 -3.66 -11.45
CA PRO A 20 -14.48 -2.91 -10.39
C PRO A 20 -15.95 -3.34 -10.23
N GLY A 21 -16.33 -3.82 -9.05
CA GLY A 21 -17.74 -4.15 -8.71
C GLY A 21 -18.64 -2.94 -8.48
N CYS A 22 -18.14 -1.74 -8.72
CA CYS A 22 -18.77 -0.47 -8.39
C CYS A 22 -19.62 0.02 -9.58
N GLU A 23 -20.95 -0.11 -9.48
CA GLU A 23 -21.91 0.28 -10.53
C GLU A 23 -21.79 1.77 -10.95
N ARG A 24 -21.32 2.61 -10.03
CA ARG A 24 -21.14 4.06 -10.25
C ARG A 24 -19.76 4.43 -10.78
N SER A 25 -18.87 3.46 -11.00
CA SER A 25 -17.48 3.70 -11.47
C SER A 25 -17.44 4.56 -12.73
N ALA A 26 -18.34 4.33 -13.69
CA ALA A 26 -18.46 5.11 -14.93
C ALA A 26 -18.78 6.60 -14.72
N HIS A 27 -19.35 6.98 -13.57
CA HIS A 27 -19.73 8.35 -13.24
C HIS A 27 -18.89 8.92 -12.08
N CYS A 28 -17.83 8.23 -11.67
CA CYS A 28 -16.96 8.64 -10.59
C CYS A 28 -15.79 9.46 -11.15
N GLU A 29 -15.94 10.78 -11.19
CA GLU A 29 -14.92 11.69 -11.75
C GLU A 29 -13.55 11.59 -11.06
N THR A 30 -13.54 11.20 -9.78
CA THR A 30 -12.32 11.04 -8.98
C THR A 30 -11.70 9.64 -9.07
N LEU A 31 -12.35 8.67 -9.72
CA LEU A 31 -11.83 7.31 -9.86
C LEU A 31 -10.41 7.26 -10.44
N PRO A 32 -10.06 8.02 -11.50
CA PRO A 32 -8.70 8.02 -12.03
C PRO A 32 -7.64 8.49 -11.03
N VAL A 33 -8.00 9.42 -10.12
CA VAL A 33 -7.09 9.90 -9.07
C VAL A 33 -6.80 8.79 -8.07
N TRP A 34 -7.84 8.08 -7.64
CA TRP A 34 -7.69 6.95 -6.71
C TRP A 34 -6.97 5.77 -7.35
N GLN A 35 -7.19 5.53 -8.64
CA GLN A 35 -6.46 4.50 -9.41
C GLN A 35 -4.96 4.80 -9.42
N GLY A 36 -4.58 6.03 -9.77
CA GLY A 36 -3.17 6.44 -9.77
C GLY A 36 -2.53 6.38 -8.38
N LEU A 37 -3.25 6.77 -7.33
CA LEU A 37 -2.76 6.65 -5.95
C LEU A 37 -2.54 5.18 -5.57
N TYR A 38 -3.49 4.30 -5.89
CA TYR A 38 -3.37 2.88 -5.63
C TYR A 38 -2.14 2.27 -6.33
N ASP A 39 -1.90 2.63 -7.58
CA ASP A 39 -0.73 2.16 -8.33
C ASP A 39 0.58 2.65 -7.68
N VAL A 40 0.66 3.92 -7.30
CA VAL A 40 1.85 4.49 -6.63
C VAL A 40 2.13 3.78 -5.29
N VAL A 41 1.10 3.59 -4.47
CA VAL A 41 1.22 2.91 -3.17
C VAL A 41 1.71 1.48 -3.36
N ASN A 42 1.11 0.73 -4.30
CA ASN A 42 1.51 -0.65 -4.56
C ASN A 42 2.94 -0.74 -5.08
N ASN A 43 3.29 0.05 -6.10
CA ASN A 43 4.64 0.05 -6.67
C ASN A 43 5.71 0.39 -5.63
N TYR A 44 5.41 1.33 -4.72
CA TYR A 44 6.30 1.67 -3.62
C TYR A 44 6.49 0.50 -2.65
N LEU A 45 5.40 -0.09 -2.19
CA LEU A 45 5.44 -1.17 -1.19
C LEU A 45 5.97 -2.49 -1.76
N ASP A 46 5.76 -2.78 -3.05
CA ASP A 46 6.29 -3.96 -3.73
C ASP A 46 7.82 -3.90 -3.88
N GLY A 47 8.40 -2.69 -3.83
CA GLY A 47 9.84 -2.47 -3.82
C GLY A 47 10.51 -2.62 -2.45
N ILE A 48 9.74 -2.89 -1.38
CA ILE A 48 10.24 -2.98 0.00
C ILE A 48 10.02 -4.38 0.54
N THR A 49 11.10 -5.00 1.02
CA THR A 49 11.03 -6.30 1.71
C THR A 49 11.09 -6.12 3.23
N VAL A 50 10.64 -7.13 3.97
CA VAL A 50 10.81 -7.16 5.44
C VAL A 50 12.29 -7.14 5.82
N GLN A 51 13.16 -7.73 4.99
CA GLN A 51 14.60 -7.71 5.20
C GLN A 51 15.15 -6.28 5.14
N ASP A 52 14.71 -5.47 4.17
CA ASP A 52 15.12 -4.05 4.07
C ASP A 52 14.75 -3.26 5.33
N ILE A 53 13.59 -3.54 5.93
CA ILE A 53 13.15 -2.92 7.18
C ILE A 53 14.06 -3.34 8.34
N VAL A 54 14.38 -4.63 8.47
CA VAL A 54 15.27 -5.16 9.51
C VAL A 54 16.67 -4.59 9.39
N ASP A 55 17.21 -4.50 8.17
CA ASP A 55 18.55 -3.98 7.93
C ASP A 55 18.63 -2.47 8.17
N SER A 56 17.58 -1.72 7.81
CA SER A 56 17.43 -0.31 8.17
C SER A 56 17.40 -0.12 9.69
N ALA A 57 16.63 -0.94 10.42
CA ALA A 57 16.57 -0.88 11.88
C ALA A 57 17.93 -1.18 12.54
N ARG A 58 18.70 -2.15 12.01
CA ARG A 58 20.05 -2.47 12.49
C ARG A 58 21.07 -1.36 12.20
N THR A 59 20.90 -0.67 11.08
CA THR A 59 21.78 0.43 10.67
C THR A 59 21.51 1.70 11.50
N ASN A 60 20.24 1.94 11.84
CA ASN A 60 19.81 3.07 12.68
C ASN A 60 19.93 2.76 14.19
N GLY A 61 19.94 1.49 14.56
CA GLY A 61 20.05 0.98 15.93
C GLY A 61 21.50 0.78 16.35
N ALA A 62 22.28 1.85 16.40
CA ALA A 62 23.36 1.95 17.38
C ALA A 62 22.72 2.42 18.71
N ASP A 63 22.24 1.46 19.49
CA ASP A 63 22.04 1.53 20.94
C ASP A 63 21.46 2.84 21.52
N ASP A 64 20.15 3.07 21.42
CA ASP A 64 19.46 4.05 22.29
C ASP A 64 18.35 3.36 23.09
N TYR A 65 18.76 2.70 24.17
CA TYR A 65 17.88 2.44 25.29
C TYR A 65 18.58 2.95 26.56
N VAL A 66 18.17 4.13 27.03
CA VAL A 66 18.47 4.59 28.39
C VAL A 66 17.57 3.81 29.34
N ILE A 67 18.20 2.95 30.16
CA ILE A 67 17.61 2.27 31.32
C ILE A 67 17.40 3.21 32.49
#